data_AF-A0A4Y2QZR1-F1
#
_entry.id   AF-A0A4Y2QZR1-F1
#
_cell.length_a   1.000
_cell.length_b   1.000
_cell.length_c   1.000
_cell.angle_alpha   90.00
_cell.angle_beta   90.00
_cell.angle_gamma   90.00
#
_symmetry.space_group_name_H-M   'P 1'
#
loop_
_entity.id
_entity.type
_entity.pdbx_description
1 polymer ?
#
loop_
_entity_poly.entity_id
_entity_poly.type
_entity_poly.pdbx_seq_one_letter_code
_entity_poly.pdbx_strand_id
1 'polypeptide(L)'
;MELFRAVPKLENLFDFYRPELKNVMVRDDYRELIELSIVFLGGDAEKNLKIRPPGTMHQARWMAQAIYSLKLSLFSSQLKLNTQDKEVLLDFCLFIVTIYVKPCLQFIFAAQAPYKRFELLEIFESLRKCE
;
A
#
# COMPACT_ATOMS: atom_id res chain seq x y z
N MET A 1 5.29 4.71 -18.10
CA MET A 1 5.99 3.45 -17.84
C MET A 1 7.49 3.59 -17.52
N GLU A 2 8.07 4.81 -17.42
CA GLU A 2 9.48 4.98 -17.03
C GLU A 2 9.70 5.29 -15.54
N LEU A 3 8.64 5.59 -14.78
CA LEU A 3 8.74 5.91 -13.34
C LEU A 3 9.19 4.71 -12.48
N PHE A 4 8.97 3.48 -12.93
CA PHE A 4 9.27 2.27 -12.15
C PHE A 4 10.72 1.78 -12.27
N ARG A 5 11.55 2.38 -13.15
CA ARG A 5 12.99 2.03 -13.23
C ARG A 5 13.84 2.62 -12.09
N ALA A 6 13.27 3.54 -11.31
CA ALA A 6 13.90 4.14 -10.13
C ALA A 6 13.35 3.55 -8.81
N VAL A 7 12.65 2.39 -8.85
CA VAL A 7 12.24 1.70 -7.64
C VAL A 7 13.51 1.40 -6.81
N PRO A 8 13.61 1.89 -5.56
CA PRO A 8 14.73 1.51 -4.70
C PRO A 8 14.75 -0.01 -4.64
N LYS A 9 15.95 -0.61 -4.74
CA LYS A 9 16.14 -2.08 -4.67
C LYS A 9 15.16 -2.68 -3.67
N LEU A 10 14.41 -3.69 -4.08
CA LEU A 10 13.38 -4.36 -3.29
C LEU A 10 13.81 -4.67 -1.84
N GLU A 11 15.10 -4.98 -1.66
CA GLU A 11 15.80 -5.15 -0.38
C GLU A 11 15.57 -3.96 0.58
N ASN A 12 15.67 -2.72 0.08
CA ASN A 12 15.44 -1.49 0.83
C ASN A 12 13.99 -1.34 1.33
N LEU A 13 13.01 -1.98 0.68
CA LEU A 13 11.61 -1.92 1.09
C LEU A 13 11.33 -2.85 2.26
N PHE A 14 11.89 -4.07 2.25
CA PHE A 14 11.75 -4.98 3.38
C PHE A 14 12.46 -4.45 4.63
N ASP A 15 13.63 -3.83 4.46
CA ASP A 15 14.37 -3.19 5.55
C ASP A 15 13.59 -2.03 6.18
N PHE A 16 12.69 -1.39 5.42
CA PHE A 16 11.79 -0.38 5.93
C PHE A 16 10.53 -1.00 6.58
N TYR A 17 9.89 -1.98 5.95
CA TYR A 17 8.61 -2.53 6.43
C TYR A 17 8.70 -3.42 7.68
N ARG A 18 9.74 -4.26 7.78
CA ARG A 18 9.84 -5.22 8.89
C ARG A 18 10.02 -4.54 10.26
N PRO A 19 10.83 -3.48 10.41
CA PRO A 19 10.91 -2.74 11.66
C PRO A 19 9.59 -2.07 12.06
N GLU A 20 8.83 -1.55 11.09
CA GLU A 20 7.56 -0.87 11.34
C GLU A 20 6.51 -1.82 11.94
N LEU A 21 6.48 -3.10 11.56
CA LEU A 21 5.57 -4.10 12.16
C LEU A 21 5.76 -4.30 13.66
N LYS A 22 6.99 -4.12 14.16
CA LYS A 22 7.34 -4.27 15.58
C LYS A 22 6.92 -3.07 16.41
N ASN A 23 6.51 -1.97 15.76
CA ASN A 23 6.09 -0.77 16.45
C ASN A 23 4.68 -0.96 17.03
N VAL A 24 4.57 -0.85 18.36
CA VAL A 24 3.33 -1.09 19.12
C VAL A 24 2.25 -0.06 18.79
N MET A 25 2.64 1.12 18.26
CA MET A 25 1.72 2.21 17.94
C MET A 25 1.09 2.11 16.54
N VAL A 26 1.42 1.08 15.76
CA VAL A 26 0.83 0.89 14.42
C VAL A 26 -0.61 0.45 14.56
N ARG A 27 -1.54 1.30 14.10
CA ARG A 27 -2.97 0.98 14.00
C ARG A 27 -3.18 -0.24 13.09
N ASP A 28 -4.19 -1.03 13.40
CA ASP A 28 -4.48 -2.30 12.72
C ASP A 28 -4.57 -2.21 11.18
N ASP A 29 -5.13 -1.13 10.63
CA ASP A 29 -5.25 -0.91 9.18
C ASP A 29 -3.88 -0.73 8.51
N TYR A 30 -2.94 -0.08 9.19
CA TYR A 30 -1.57 0.09 8.71
C TYR A 30 -0.75 -1.18 8.85
N ARG A 31 -0.96 -1.94 9.93
CA ARG A 31 -0.36 -3.27 10.09
C ARG A 31 -0.75 -4.17 8.92
N GLU A 32 -2.04 -4.24 8.63
CA GLU A 32 -2.55 -5.03 7.50
C GLU A 32 -1.96 -4.54 6.16
N LEU A 33 -1.88 -3.23 5.95
CA LEU A 33 -1.26 -2.65 4.75
C LEU A 33 0.21 -3.08 4.60
N ILE A 34 1.01 -3.03 5.67
CA ILE A 34 2.41 -3.44 5.66
C ILE A 34 2.55 -4.94 5.39
N GLU A 35 1.79 -5.78 6.09
CA GLU A 35 1.85 -7.23 5.96
C GLU A 35 1.48 -7.66 4.53
N LEU A 36 0.41 -7.09 3.96
CA LEU A 36 0.01 -7.36 2.57
C LEU A 36 1.07 -6.87 1.58
N SER A 37 1.74 -5.74 1.86
CA SER A 37 2.82 -5.22 1.01
C SER A 37 4.02 -6.17 1.01
N ILE A 38 4.40 -6.72 2.16
CA ILE A 38 5.50 -7.70 2.26
C ILE A 38 5.18 -8.96 1.46
N VAL A 39 3.96 -9.49 1.60
CA VAL A 39 3.51 -10.69 0.87
C VAL A 39 3.43 -10.46 -0.63
N PHE A 40 2.89 -9.31 -1.04
CA PHE A 40 2.82 -8.93 -2.46
C PHE A 40 4.20 -8.88 -3.12
N LEU A 41 5.21 -8.39 -2.40
CA LEU A 41 6.60 -8.35 -2.85
C LEU A 41 7.33 -9.71 -2.77
N GLY A 42 6.63 -10.79 -2.38
CA GLY A 42 7.19 -12.14 -2.27
C GLY A 42 7.95 -12.41 -0.97
N GLY A 43 7.85 -11.53 0.02
CA GLY A 43 8.43 -11.76 1.35
C GLY A 43 7.55 -12.66 2.22
N ASP A 44 8.17 -13.35 3.18
CA ASP A 44 7.43 -14.12 4.18
C ASP A 44 6.68 -13.16 5.13
N ALA A 45 5.37 -13.40 5.28
CA ALA A 45 4.56 -12.77 6.31
C ALA A 45 5.02 -13.28 7.68
N GLU A 46 4.85 -12.46 8.73
CA GLU A 46 4.90 -13.04 10.07
C GLU A 46 3.82 -14.13 10.16
N LYS A 47 4.10 -15.22 10.90
CA LYS A 47 3.42 -16.54 10.88
C LYS A 47 1.89 -16.55 11.05
N ASN A 48 1.22 -15.40 11.16
CA ASN A 48 -0.21 -15.26 11.40
C ASN A 48 -0.84 -14.09 10.59
N LEU A 49 -0.57 -13.96 9.28
CA LEU A 49 -1.32 -12.99 8.46
C LEU A 49 -2.83 -13.27 8.57
N LYS A 50 -3.56 -12.37 9.24
CA LYS A 50 -5.01 -12.44 9.37
C LYS A 50 -5.63 -11.52 8.33
N ILE A 51 -6.05 -12.08 7.22
CA ILE A 51 -6.76 -11.33 6.18
C ILE A 51 -8.14 -10.98 6.72
N ARG A 52 -8.37 -9.69 6.97
CA ARG A 52 -9.64 -9.19 7.49
C ARG A 52 -10.62 -8.98 6.34
N PRO A 53 -11.94 -9.10 6.57
CA PRO A 53 -12.92 -8.64 5.58
C PRO A 53 -12.67 -7.17 5.24
N PRO A 54 -12.97 -6.72 4.01
CA PRO A 54 -12.89 -5.30 3.66
C PRO A 54 -13.73 -4.49 4.66
N GLY A 55 -13.12 -3.49 5.29
CA GLY A 55 -13.85 -2.53 6.10
C GLY A 55 -14.72 -1.62 5.24
N THR A 56 -15.53 -0.76 5.86
CA THR A 56 -16.41 0.16 5.13
C THR A 56 -15.61 1.06 4.18
N MET A 57 -15.79 0.84 2.88
CA MET A 57 -15.10 1.57 1.81
C MET A 57 -15.83 2.88 1.54
N HIS A 58 -15.71 3.84 2.46
CA HIS A 58 -16.13 5.21 2.18
C HIS A 58 -15.12 5.84 1.21
N GLN A 59 -15.64 6.54 0.19
CA GLN A 59 -14.90 7.22 -0.89
C GLN A 59 -13.75 8.13 -0.41
N ALA A 60 -13.75 8.55 0.86
CA ALA A 60 -12.74 9.44 1.44
C ALA A 60 -11.47 8.74 1.99
N ARG A 61 -11.36 7.41 1.92
CA ARG A 61 -10.24 6.67 2.56
C ARG A 61 -9.41 5.88 1.56
N TRP A 62 -8.44 6.56 0.93
CA TRP A 62 -7.42 5.98 0.04
C TRP A 62 -6.72 4.73 0.61
N MET A 63 -6.54 4.64 1.92
CA MET A 63 -5.97 3.44 2.57
C MET A 63 -6.82 2.18 2.39
N ALA A 64 -8.15 2.30 2.49
CA ALA A 64 -9.04 1.15 2.31
C ALA A 64 -8.98 0.65 0.86
N GLN A 65 -8.89 1.57 -0.10
CA GLN A 65 -8.67 1.24 -1.52
C GLN A 65 -7.32 0.54 -1.71
N ALA A 66 -6.24 1.04 -1.11
CA ALA A 66 -4.92 0.43 -1.20
C ALA A 66 -4.90 -1.02 -0.64
N ILE A 67 -5.46 -1.23 0.54
CA ILE A 67 -5.59 -2.57 1.15
C ILE A 67 -6.44 -3.49 0.26
N TYR A 68 -7.54 -2.98 -0.28
CA TYR A 68 -8.42 -3.74 -1.16
C TYR A 68 -7.71 -4.16 -2.44
N SER A 69 -6.98 -3.26 -3.10
CA SER A 69 -6.23 -3.57 -4.33
C SER A 69 -5.16 -4.63 -4.09
N LEU A 70 -4.42 -4.55 -2.98
CA LEU A 70 -3.43 -5.58 -2.63
C LEU A 70 -4.09 -6.95 -2.42
N LYS A 71 -5.20 -7.01 -1.69
CA LYS A 71 -5.96 -8.26 -1.53
C LYS A 71 -6.46 -8.79 -2.87
N LEU A 72 -7.02 -7.91 -3.71
CA LEU A 72 -7.52 -8.28 -5.03
C LEU A 72 -6.42 -8.89 -5.90
N SER A 73 -5.21 -8.35 -5.82
CA SER A 73 -4.04 -8.87 -6.53
C SER A 73 -3.60 -10.24 -5.99
N LEU A 74 -3.49 -10.39 -4.66
CA LEU A 74 -3.10 -11.64 -4.01
C LEU A 74 -4.11 -12.77 -4.26
N PHE A 75 -5.40 -12.44 -4.36
CA PHE A 75 -6.47 -13.39 -4.65
C PHE A 75 -6.88 -13.41 -6.12
N SER A 76 -6.10 -12.82 -7.02
CA SER A 76 -6.44 -12.68 -8.44
C SER A 76 -6.67 -14.01 -9.15
N SER A 77 -6.13 -15.12 -8.64
CA SER A 77 -6.37 -16.48 -9.15
C SER A 77 -7.79 -16.99 -8.87
N GLN A 78 -8.45 -16.49 -7.83
CA GLN A 78 -9.83 -16.83 -7.46
C GLN A 78 -10.86 -15.95 -8.21
N LEU A 79 -10.39 -14.90 -8.89
CA LEU A 79 -11.21 -13.90 -9.54
C LEU A 79 -11.17 -14.05 -11.06
N LYS A 80 -12.32 -13.83 -11.71
CA LYS A 80 -12.43 -13.80 -13.17
C LYS A 80 -12.01 -12.44 -13.74
N LEU A 81 -10.78 -12.04 -13.49
CA LEU A 81 -10.20 -10.82 -14.08
C LEU A 81 -9.59 -11.15 -15.45
N ASN A 82 -9.81 -10.27 -16.42
CA ASN A 82 -9.13 -10.37 -17.72
C ASN A 82 -7.64 -10.02 -17.55
N THR A 83 -6.82 -10.31 -18.57
CA THR A 83 -5.36 -10.09 -18.49
C THR A 83 -5.00 -8.62 -18.33
N GLN A 84 -5.71 -7.73 -19.01
CA GLN A 84 -5.46 -6.29 -18.96
C GLN A 84 -5.75 -5.70 -17.57
N ASP A 85 -6.89 -6.06 -16.97
CA ASP A 85 -7.27 -5.63 -15.62
C ASP A 85 -6.25 -6.10 -14.58
N LYS A 86 -5.71 -7.32 -14.76
CA LYS A 86 -4.67 -7.86 -13.87
C LYS A 86 -3.38 -7.05 -13.97
N GLU A 87 -2.94 -6.69 -15.16
CA GLU A 87 -1.73 -5.87 -15.37
C GLU A 87 -1.91 -4.48 -14.74
N VAL A 88 -3.03 -3.81 -14.99
CA VAL A 88 -3.35 -2.51 -14.39
C VAL A 88 -3.40 -2.61 -12.86
N LEU A 89 -4.01 -3.67 -12.32
CA LEU A 89 -4.05 -3.91 -10.88
C LEU A 89 -2.65 -4.13 -10.30
N LEU A 90 -1.78 -4.87 -10.98
CA LEU A 90 -0.41 -5.12 -10.55
C LEU A 90 0.41 -3.82 -10.54
N ASP A 91 0.30 -3.00 -11.58
CA ASP A 91 0.96 -1.70 -11.65
C ASP A 91 0.50 -0.78 -10.52
N PHE A 92 -0.80 -0.77 -10.23
CA PHE A 92 -1.36 0.00 -9.11
C PHE A 92 -0.89 -0.53 -7.75
N CYS A 93 -0.83 -1.85 -7.56
CA CYS A 93 -0.28 -2.46 -6.35
C CYS A 93 1.22 -2.15 -6.20
N LEU A 94 1.98 -2.16 -7.29
CA LEU A 94 3.38 -1.77 -7.28
C LEU A 94 3.55 -0.31 -6.86
N PHE A 95 2.72 0.59 -7.39
CA PHE A 95 2.67 1.98 -6.94
C PHE A 95 2.38 2.09 -5.43
N ILE A 96 1.40 1.33 -4.94
CA ILE A 96 1.06 1.32 -3.51
C ILE A 96 2.28 0.92 -2.67
N VAL A 97 2.89 -0.23 -2.95
CA VAL A 97 3.97 -0.80 -2.12
C VAL A 97 5.32 -0.09 -2.29
N THR A 98 5.49 0.78 -3.29
CA THR A 98 6.73 1.52 -3.50
C THR A 98 6.62 2.99 -3.10
N ILE A 99 5.47 3.62 -3.37
CA ILE A 99 5.29 5.07 -3.26
C ILE A 99 4.34 5.44 -2.12
N TYR A 100 3.26 4.69 -1.92
CA TYR A 100 2.22 5.08 -0.95
C TYR A 100 2.54 4.71 0.49
N VAL A 101 2.94 3.47 0.75
CA VAL A 101 3.04 2.92 2.12
C VAL A 101 4.06 3.69 2.96
N LYS A 102 5.21 4.05 2.38
CA LYS A 102 6.31 4.69 3.11
C LYS A 102 5.96 6.10 3.65
N PRO A 103 5.47 7.05 2.83
CA PRO A 103 4.96 8.33 3.32
C PRO A 103 3.80 8.17 4.31
N CYS A 104 2.93 7.19 4.08
CA CYS A 104 1.77 6.94 4.93
C CYS A 104 2.19 6.58 6.37
N LEU A 105 3.22 5.74 6.53
CA LEU A 105 3.77 5.37 7.84
C LEU A 105 4.56 6.51 8.48
N GLN A 106 5.42 7.18 7.73
CA GLN A 106 6.19 8.31 8.23
C GLN A 106 5.30 9.45 8.74
N PHE A 107 4.13 9.67 8.11
CA PHE A 107 3.16 10.68 8.51
C PHE A 107 2.45 10.37 9.85
N ILE A 108 2.28 9.10 10.21
CA ILE A 108 1.69 8.71 11.51
C ILE A 108 2.67 9.02 12.65
N PHE A 109 3.95 8.72 12.45
CA PHE A 109 4.97 8.87 13.49
C PHE A 109 5.47 10.31 13.64
N ALA A 110 5.37 11.12 12.57
CA ALA A 110 5.67 12.54 12.64
C ALA A 110 4.52 13.30 13.31
N ALA A 111 4.61 13.53 14.62
CA ALA A 111 3.81 14.52 15.35
C ALA A 111 4.05 15.99 14.88
N GLN A 112 4.54 16.20 13.65
CA GLN A 112 4.84 17.48 13.01
C GLN A 112 4.01 17.65 11.73
N ALA A 113 2.68 17.77 11.91
CA ALA A 113 1.80 18.53 11.03
C ALA A 113 2.38 19.94 10.84
N PRO A 114 2.42 20.61 9.66
CA PRO A 114 1.41 20.60 8.59
C PRO A 114 1.94 20.66 7.13
N TYR A 115 3.24 20.78 6.85
CA TYR A 115 3.76 21.12 5.51
C TYR A 115 3.77 19.94 4.52
N LYS A 116 4.19 18.74 4.96
CA LYS A 116 4.15 17.51 4.12
C LYS A 116 2.74 17.01 3.80
N ARG A 117 1.72 17.57 4.48
CA ARG A 117 0.30 17.26 4.23
C ARG A 117 -0.16 17.79 2.87
N PHE A 118 0.41 18.90 2.40
CA PHE A 118 0.04 19.53 1.12
C PHE A 118 0.54 18.72 -0.08
N GLU A 119 1.79 18.23 -0.08
CA GLU A 119 2.32 17.41 -1.19
C GLU A 119 1.55 16.11 -1.37
N LEU A 120 1.16 15.43 -0.29
CA LEU A 120 0.37 14.21 -0.39
C LEU A 120 -1.07 14.50 -0.86
N LEU A 121 -1.65 15.63 -0.43
CA LEU A 121 -2.94 16.09 -0.94
C LEU A 121 -2.87 16.44 -2.43
N GLU A 122 -1.80 17.06 -2.89
CA GLU A 122 -1.58 17.30 -4.33
C GLU A 122 -1.43 15.99 -5.10
N ILE A 123 -0.68 15.01 -4.59
CA ILE A 123 -0.58 13.68 -5.23
C ILE A 123 -1.96 13.00 -5.28
N PHE A 124 -2.74 13.05 -4.19
CA PHE A 124 -4.09 12.50 -4.16
C PHE A 124 -5.10 13.25 -5.03
N GLU A 125 -4.99 14.59 -5.12
CA GLU A 125 -5.78 15.45 -6.00
C GLU A 125 -5.43 15.18 -7.47
N SER A 126 -4.14 15.02 -7.79
CA SER A 126 -3.67 14.66 -9.12
C SER A 126 -4.16 13.28 -9.55
N LEU A 127 -4.23 12.32 -8.63
CA LEU A 127 -4.78 10.99 -8.92
C LEU A 127 -6.31 11.02 -9.04
N ARG A 128 -7.02 11.84 -8.26
CA ARG A 128 -8.48 12.03 -8.36
C ARG A 128 -8.89 12.74 -9.67
N LYS A 129 -8.02 13.57 -10.25
CA LYS A 129 -8.26 14.26 -11.54
C LYS A 129 -8.03 13.38 -12.77
N CYS A 130 -7.58 12.13 -12.59
CA CYS A 130 -7.42 11.15 -13.67
C CYS A 130 -8.61 10.19 -13.84
N GLU A 131 -9.66 10.31 -13.02
CA GLU A 131 -11.01 9.76 -13.29
C GLU A 131 -11.88 10.79 -14.02
#